data_AF-A0A842I3M5-F1
#
_entry.id   AF-A0A842I3M5-F1
#
_cell.length_a   1.000
_cell.length_b   1.000
_cell.length_c   1.000
_cell.angle_alpha   90.00
_cell.angle_beta   90.00
_cell.angle_gamma   90.00
#
_symmetry.space_group_name_H-M   'P 1'
#
loop_
_entity.id
_entity.type
_entity.pdbx_description
1 polymer ?
#
loop_
_entity_poly.entity_id
_entity_poly.type
_entity_poly.pdbx_seq_one_letter_code
_entity_poly.pdbx_strand_id
1 'polypeptide(L)'
;MDDGFESANSSAAGRYQFIRSTFINVYRAAYLAVDPSDDEIWALRLDVSVQERLMDHSLDQYERALGRAGLPVTSGNLYLIHFFGQRTATHLLRADRDSPLADHVSEKVLAVNPFLGGKTVGEAVEDIRGRVGDRTPFA
;
A
#
# COMPACT_ATOMS: atom_id res chain seq x y z
N MET A 1 -14.41 16.48 2.02
CA MET A 1 -14.12 15.04 2.19
C MET A 1 -13.40 14.92 3.52
N ASP A 2 -13.72 13.93 4.35
CA ASP A 2 -13.03 13.72 5.62
C ASP A 2 -11.64 13.11 5.33
N ASP A 3 -10.66 13.98 5.09
CA ASP A 3 -9.28 13.60 4.73
C ASP A 3 -8.46 13.14 5.95
N GLY A 4 -9.09 13.12 7.14
CA GLY A 4 -8.47 12.93 8.45
C GLY A 4 -8.79 11.59 9.14
N PHE A 5 -8.95 10.50 8.39
CA PHE A 5 -9.24 9.20 9.02
C PHE A 5 -7.95 8.54 9.54
N GLU A 6 -7.91 8.28 10.84
CA GLU A 6 -6.92 7.41 11.48
C GLU A 6 -7.57 6.07 11.85
N SER A 7 -6.91 4.97 11.51
CA SER A 7 -7.40 3.65 11.88
C SER A 7 -7.13 3.37 13.37
N ALA A 8 -8.15 2.97 14.14
CA ALA A 8 -7.98 2.63 15.56
C ALA A 8 -7.02 1.42 15.82
N ASN A 9 -6.75 0.63 14.79
CA ASN A 9 -6.05 -0.66 14.89
C ASN A 9 -4.68 -0.65 14.20
N SER A 10 -4.29 0.48 13.58
CA SER A 10 -3.01 0.60 12.88
C SER A 10 -2.56 2.05 12.83
N SER A 11 -1.27 2.30 12.61
CA SER A 11 -0.78 3.65 12.35
C SER A 11 -1.14 4.16 10.94
N ALA A 12 -2.18 3.64 10.29
CA ALA A 12 -2.61 4.12 8.98
C ALA A 12 -3.38 5.44 9.12
N ALA A 13 -2.95 6.47 8.39
CA ALA A 13 -3.52 7.81 8.49
C ALA A 13 -3.69 8.48 7.12
N GLY A 14 -4.65 9.40 7.04
CA GLY A 14 -4.85 10.30 5.91
C GLY A 14 -5.55 9.67 4.71
N ARG A 15 -5.74 10.45 3.63
CA ARG A 15 -6.43 10.07 2.38
C ARG A 15 -5.94 8.75 1.80
N TYR A 16 -4.64 8.50 1.84
CA TYR A 16 -4.03 7.30 1.27
C TYR A 16 -3.74 6.21 2.30
N GLN A 17 -4.10 6.42 3.59
CA GLN A 17 -3.93 5.42 4.66
C GLN A 17 -2.49 4.88 4.75
N PHE A 18 -1.49 5.75 4.62
CA PHE A 18 -0.09 5.34 4.82
C PHE A 18 0.13 4.92 6.28
N ILE A 19 0.75 3.75 6.48
CA ILE A 19 1.29 3.39 7.79
C ILE A 19 2.57 4.17 8.09
N ARG A 20 2.85 4.46 9.37
CA ARG A 20 3.96 5.32 9.82
C ARG A 20 5.32 5.01 9.17
N SER A 21 5.73 3.75 9.15
CA SER A 21 7.02 3.36 8.55
C SER A 21 7.07 3.65 7.05
N THR A 22 6.00 3.36 6.31
CA THR A 22 5.92 3.66 4.87
C THR A 22 5.90 5.17 4.63
N PHE A 23 5.09 5.92 5.39
CA PHE A 23 5.04 7.38 5.28
C PHE A 23 6.43 8.00 5.44
N ILE A 24 7.16 7.63 6.49
CA ILE A 24 8.51 8.14 6.77
C ILE A 24 9.48 7.77 5.63
N ASN A 25 9.50 6.51 5.20
CA ASN A 25 10.40 6.06 4.14
C ASN A 25 10.14 6.78 2.81
N VAL A 26 8.87 6.91 2.42
CA VAL A 26 8.49 7.61 1.18
C VAL A 26 8.75 9.10 1.31
N TYR A 27 8.51 9.72 2.47
CA TYR A 27 8.83 11.12 2.73
C TYR A 27 10.31 11.41 2.52
N ARG A 28 11.19 10.61 3.15
CA ARG A 28 12.64 10.78 3.01
C ARG A 28 13.09 10.66 1.56
N ALA A 29 12.52 9.71 0.81
CA ALA A 29 12.82 9.55 -0.61
C ALA A 29 12.28 10.73 -1.47
N ALA A 30 11.04 11.16 -1.25
CA ALA A 30 10.38 12.18 -2.05
C ALA A 30 10.93 13.60 -1.81
N TYR A 31 11.43 13.87 -0.60
CA TYR A 31 11.98 15.18 -0.21
C TYR A 31 13.51 15.20 -0.15
N LEU A 32 14.19 14.06 -0.39
CA LEU A 32 15.63 13.90 -0.14
C LEU A 32 16.02 14.34 1.29
N ALA A 33 15.12 14.09 2.24
CA ALA A 33 15.20 14.61 3.61
C ALA A 33 16.08 13.71 4.48
N VAL A 34 17.17 14.28 5.00
CA VAL A 34 18.10 13.62 5.95
C VAL A 34 17.87 14.06 7.39
N ASP A 35 17.53 15.33 7.61
CA ASP A 35 17.60 15.94 8.93
C ASP A 35 16.36 15.77 9.83
N PRO A 36 15.09 15.88 9.36
CA PRO A 36 13.97 15.81 10.29
C PRO A 36 13.86 14.41 10.91
N SER A 37 13.49 14.39 12.19
CA SER A 37 13.20 13.17 12.94
C SER A 37 11.95 12.48 12.41
N ASP A 38 11.82 11.18 12.71
CA ASP A 38 10.66 10.39 12.31
C ASP A 38 9.34 10.96 12.86
N ASP A 39 9.36 11.59 14.04
CA ASP A 39 8.17 12.22 14.64
C ASP A 39 7.80 13.53 13.95
N GLU A 40 8.77 14.36 13.58
CA GLU A 40 8.53 15.58 12.79
C GLU A 40 7.96 15.24 11.41
N ILE A 41 8.46 14.18 10.79
CA ILE A 41 7.90 13.67 9.54
C ILE A 41 6.47 13.15 9.78
N TRP A 42 6.24 12.34 10.80
CA TRP A 42 4.92 11.77 11.10
C TRP A 42 3.87 12.82 11.50
N ALA A 43 4.28 13.98 12.00
CA ALA A 43 3.38 15.09 12.25
C ALA A 43 2.68 15.59 10.98
N LEU A 44 3.30 15.38 9.80
CA LEU A 44 2.76 15.76 8.49
C LEU A 44 1.80 14.72 7.88
N ARG A 45 1.50 13.61 8.57
CA ARG A 45 0.72 12.49 8.02
C ARG A 45 -0.68 12.85 7.51
N LEU A 46 -1.24 13.96 8.01
CA LEU A 46 -2.56 14.46 7.61
C LEU A 46 -2.47 15.66 6.66
N ASP A 47 -1.26 16.14 6.34
CA ASP A 47 -1.07 17.21 5.35
C ASP A 47 -1.38 16.67 3.95
N VAL A 48 -2.38 17.25 3.31
CA VAL A 48 -2.85 16.81 1.98
C VAL A 48 -1.75 16.95 0.94
N SER A 49 -1.05 18.09 0.91
CA SER A 49 -0.01 18.34 -0.10
C SER A 49 1.17 17.38 0.03
N VAL A 50 1.52 17.01 1.27
CA VAL A 50 2.53 16.00 1.54
C VAL A 50 2.03 14.64 1.06
N GLN A 51 0.81 14.25 1.42
CA GLN A 51 0.24 12.97 1.02
C GLN A 51 0.14 12.79 -0.50
N GLU A 52 -0.28 13.81 -1.25
CA GLU A 52 -0.29 13.78 -2.72
C GLU A 52 1.11 13.53 -3.28
N ARG A 53 2.10 14.32 -2.83
CA ARG A 53 3.48 14.14 -3.28
C ARG A 53 4.06 12.77 -2.94
N LEU A 54 3.72 12.23 -1.77
CA LEU A 54 4.17 10.88 -1.39
C LEU A 54 3.54 9.81 -2.28
N MET A 55 2.25 9.96 -2.62
CA MET A 55 1.56 9.02 -3.49
C MET A 55 2.12 9.08 -4.92
N ASP A 56 2.32 10.28 -5.47
CA ASP A 56 2.96 10.48 -6.78
C ASP A 56 4.33 9.82 -6.85
N HIS A 57 5.19 10.08 -5.84
CA HIS A 57 6.50 9.45 -5.77
C HIS A 57 6.44 7.93 -5.64
N SER A 58 5.42 7.42 -4.93
CA SER A 58 5.22 5.98 -4.73
C SER A 58 4.79 5.29 -6.03
N LEU A 59 3.92 5.92 -6.83
CA LEU A 59 3.43 5.35 -8.09
C LEU A 59 4.59 5.05 -9.05
N ASP A 60 5.52 5.99 -9.24
CA ASP A 60 6.72 5.77 -10.05
C ASP A 60 7.52 4.53 -9.62
N GLN A 61 7.64 4.31 -8.31
CA GLN A 61 8.35 3.14 -7.76
C GLN A 61 7.55 1.84 -7.99
N TYR A 62 6.23 1.91 -7.83
CA TYR A 62 5.32 0.77 -7.97
C TYR A 62 5.23 0.31 -9.42
N GLU A 63 5.11 1.25 -10.37
CA GLU A 63 5.13 0.96 -11.80
C GLU A 63 6.43 0.29 -12.24
N ARG A 64 7.58 0.83 -11.80
CA ARG A 64 8.89 0.23 -12.05
C ARG A 64 9.02 -1.16 -11.44
N ALA A 65 8.44 -1.38 -10.27
CA ALA A 65 8.45 -2.68 -9.61
C ALA A 65 7.64 -3.72 -10.39
N LEU A 66 6.44 -3.37 -10.85
CA LEU A 66 5.60 -4.23 -11.69
C LEU A 66 6.28 -4.51 -13.04
N GLY A 67 6.81 -3.47 -13.69
CA GLY A 67 7.54 -3.59 -14.95
C GLY A 67 8.74 -4.53 -14.85
N ARG A 68 9.61 -4.36 -13.84
CA ARG A 68 10.73 -5.28 -13.57
C ARG A 68 10.27 -6.71 -13.27
N ALA A 69 9.09 -6.86 -12.68
CA ALA A 69 8.50 -8.15 -12.39
C ALA A 69 7.81 -8.81 -13.60
N GLY A 70 7.69 -8.11 -14.74
CA GLY A 70 6.92 -8.57 -15.89
C GLY A 70 5.42 -8.65 -15.62
N LEU A 71 4.93 -7.90 -14.62
CA LEU A 71 3.53 -7.88 -14.21
C LEU A 71 2.82 -6.67 -14.83
N PRO A 72 1.51 -6.78 -15.15
CA PRO A 72 0.75 -5.66 -15.70
C PRO A 72 0.74 -4.45 -14.76
N VAL A 73 0.94 -3.27 -15.32
CA VAL A 73 0.77 -2.00 -14.60
C VAL A 73 -0.70 -1.59 -14.70
N THR A 74 -1.48 -1.97 -13.69
CA THR A 74 -2.91 -1.63 -13.58
C THR A 74 -3.19 -0.94 -12.26
N SER A 75 -4.24 -0.13 -12.16
CA SER A 75 -4.64 0.53 -10.91
C SER A 75 -4.76 -0.47 -9.75
N GLY A 76 -5.36 -1.63 -10.01
CA GLY A 76 -5.48 -2.70 -9.03
C GLY A 76 -4.14 -3.28 -8.57
N ASN A 77 -3.16 -3.43 -9.46
CA ASN A 77 -1.82 -3.92 -9.11
C ASN A 77 -1.00 -2.88 -8.35
N LEU A 78 -1.14 -1.60 -8.69
CA LEU A 78 -0.56 -0.49 -7.94
C LEU A 78 -1.15 -0.43 -6.53
N TYR A 79 -2.47 -0.62 -6.41
CA TYR A 79 -3.14 -0.67 -5.11
C TYR A 79 -2.73 -1.89 -4.28
N LEU A 80 -2.51 -3.06 -4.90
CA LEU A 80 -1.95 -4.22 -4.22
C LEU A 80 -0.57 -3.93 -3.65
N ILE A 81 0.31 -3.26 -4.39
CA ILE A 81 1.63 -2.84 -3.90
C ILE A 81 1.49 -1.87 -2.74
N HIS A 82 0.58 -0.90 -2.83
CA HIS A 82 0.31 0.03 -1.73
C HIS A 82 -0.15 -0.70 -0.46
N PHE A 83 -1.06 -1.67 -0.62
CA PHE A 83 -1.67 -2.40 0.49
C PHE A 83 -0.72 -3.42 1.15
N PHE A 84 -0.10 -4.31 0.37
CA PHE A 84 0.75 -5.39 0.89
C PHE A 84 2.24 -5.03 0.94
N GLY A 85 2.64 -3.92 0.31
CA GLY A 85 4.03 -3.60 0.01
C GLY A 85 4.52 -4.32 -1.26
N GLN A 86 5.53 -3.74 -1.90
CA GLN A 86 6.06 -4.20 -3.20
C GLN A 86 6.45 -5.69 -3.21
N ARG A 87 7.20 -6.15 -2.22
CA ARG A 87 7.70 -7.53 -2.17
C ARG A 87 6.55 -8.53 -2.08
N THR A 88 5.64 -8.32 -1.14
CA THR A 88 4.51 -9.22 -0.90
C THR A 88 3.53 -9.19 -2.07
N ALA A 89 3.20 -8.01 -2.60
CA ALA A 89 2.29 -7.90 -3.74
C ALA A 89 2.84 -8.61 -4.99
N THR A 90 4.11 -8.39 -5.35
CA THR A 90 4.72 -9.05 -6.50
C THR A 90 4.87 -10.57 -6.31
N HIS A 91 5.05 -11.03 -5.06
CA HIS A 91 4.99 -12.45 -4.70
C HIS A 91 3.58 -13.02 -4.89
N LEU A 92 2.55 -12.41 -4.32
CA LEU A 92 1.16 -12.85 -4.43
C LEU A 92 0.66 -12.87 -5.88
N LEU A 93 1.07 -11.89 -6.70
CA LEU A 93 0.73 -11.83 -8.12
C LEU A 93 1.33 -12.98 -8.95
N ARG A 94 2.28 -13.74 -8.40
CA ARG A 94 2.92 -14.90 -9.04
C ARG A 94 2.61 -16.23 -8.35
N ALA A 95 2.08 -16.18 -7.13
CA ALA A 95 1.74 -17.36 -6.37
C ALA A 95 0.57 -18.10 -7.04
N ASP A 96 0.43 -19.37 -6.67
CA ASP A 96 -0.75 -20.15 -7.05
C ASP A 96 -2.01 -19.43 -6.54
N ARG A 97 -3.01 -19.26 -7.41
CA ARG A 97 -4.23 -18.54 -7.04
C ARG A 97 -5.06 -19.32 -6.03
N ASP A 98 -4.96 -20.64 -6.04
CA ASP A 98 -5.78 -21.52 -5.19
C ASP A 98 -5.11 -21.83 -3.84
N SER A 99 -3.86 -21.40 -3.62
CA SER A 99 -3.18 -21.61 -2.35
C SER A 99 -3.77 -20.74 -1.22
N PRO A 100 -3.75 -21.22 0.03
CA PRO A 100 -4.17 -20.42 1.17
C PRO A 100 -3.34 -19.13 1.30
N LEU A 101 -3.99 -17.96 1.45
CA LEU A 101 -3.27 -16.70 1.63
C LEU A 101 -2.35 -16.72 2.85
N ALA A 102 -2.75 -17.45 3.90
CA ALA A 102 -1.99 -17.58 5.14
C ALA A 102 -0.59 -18.17 4.95
N ASP A 103 -0.34 -18.90 3.86
CA ASP A 103 0.98 -19.45 3.53
C ASP A 103 1.92 -18.39 2.92
N HIS A 104 1.41 -17.20 2.60
CA HIS A 104 2.12 -16.17 1.85
C HIS A 104 2.22 -14.81 2.57
N VAL A 105 1.48 -14.62 3.66
CA VAL A 105 1.53 -13.39 4.46
C VAL A 105 1.71 -13.71 5.95
N SER A 106 2.31 -12.79 6.70
CA SER A 106 2.48 -12.98 8.13
C SER A 106 1.14 -12.97 8.88
N GLU A 107 1.05 -13.68 10.00
CA GLU A 107 -0.12 -13.66 10.90
C GLU A 107 -0.54 -12.24 11.31
N LYS A 108 0.42 -11.32 11.49
CA LYS A 108 0.14 -9.90 11.76
C LYS A 108 -0.69 -9.23 10.67
N VAL A 109 -0.43 -9.55 9.39
CA VAL A 109 -1.21 -9.02 8.27
C VAL A 109 -2.65 -9.50 8.36
N LEU A 110 -2.88 -10.77 8.68
CA LEU A 110 -4.22 -11.35 8.84
C LEU A 110 -4.95 -10.77 10.06
N ALA A 111 -4.24 -10.58 11.18
CA ALA A 111 -4.81 -10.02 12.40
C ALA A 111 -5.30 -8.57 12.22
N VAL A 112 -4.56 -7.76 11.47
CA VAL A 112 -4.94 -6.37 11.15
C VAL A 112 -6.02 -6.31 10.06
N ASN A 113 -6.11 -7.33 9.22
CA ASN A 113 -7.03 -7.41 8.08
C ASN A 113 -7.91 -8.66 8.15
N PRO A 114 -8.85 -8.74 9.12
CA PRO A 114 -9.64 -9.95 9.35
C PRO A 114 -10.50 -10.35 8.13
N PHE A 115 -10.83 -9.40 7.26
CA PHE A 115 -11.53 -9.67 6.00
C PHE A 115 -10.72 -10.55 5.03
N LEU A 116 -9.41 -10.70 5.22
CA LEU A 116 -8.55 -11.60 4.46
C LEU A 116 -8.53 -13.05 5.02
N GLY A 117 -9.12 -13.27 6.20
CA GLY A 117 -9.11 -14.56 6.87
C GLY A 117 -9.76 -15.67 6.03
N GLY A 118 -9.08 -16.80 5.91
CA GLY A 118 -9.59 -17.99 5.20
C GLY A 118 -9.59 -17.89 3.67
N LYS A 119 -9.15 -16.77 3.08
CA LYS A 119 -9.10 -16.60 1.63
C LYS A 119 -7.92 -17.34 1.00
N THR A 120 -8.11 -17.71 -0.25
CA THR A 120 -7.02 -18.05 -1.18
C THR A 120 -6.28 -16.77 -1.63
N VAL A 121 -5.11 -16.94 -2.24
CA VAL A 121 -4.37 -15.84 -2.88
C VAL A 121 -5.24 -15.13 -3.91
N GLY A 122 -5.92 -15.88 -4.78
CA GLY A 122 -6.75 -15.33 -5.85
C GLY A 122 -7.87 -14.46 -5.31
N GLU A 123 -8.61 -14.95 -4.32
CA GLU A 123 -9.71 -14.20 -3.69
C GLU A 123 -9.20 -12.91 -3.03
N ALA A 124 -8.09 -12.99 -2.30
CA ALA A 124 -7.50 -11.82 -1.65
C ALA A 124 -7.02 -10.77 -2.67
N VAL A 125 -6.39 -11.22 -3.76
CA VAL A 125 -5.92 -10.34 -4.84
C VAL A 125 -7.09 -9.63 -5.52
N GLU A 126 -8.16 -10.34 -5.87
CA GLU A 126 -9.32 -9.71 -6.51
C GLU A 126 -10.09 -8.79 -5.57
N ASP A 127 -10.26 -9.15 -4.29
CA ASP A 127 -10.91 -8.30 -3.29
C ASP A 127 -10.19 -6.95 -3.15
N ILE A 128 -8.86 -6.98 -3.08
CA ILE A 128 -8.06 -5.76 -2.94
C ILE A 128 -8.13 -4.92 -4.22
N ARG A 129 -8.00 -5.54 -5.41
CA ARG A 129 -8.15 -4.83 -6.69
C ARG A 129 -9.53 -4.18 -6.84
N GLY A 130 -10.60 -4.86 -6.39
CA GLY A 130 -11.97 -4.37 -6.48
C GLY A 130 -12.23 -3.08 -5.68
N ARG A 131 -11.38 -2.73 -4.71
CA ARG A 131 -11.54 -1.53 -3.88
C ARG A 131 -11.27 -0.22 -4.62
N VAL A 132 -10.47 -0.25 -5.68
CA VAL A 132 -10.16 0.93 -6.49
C VAL A 132 -11.03 1.03 -7.76
N GLY A 133 -11.84 0.00 -8.06
CA GLY A 133 -12.59 -0.11 -9.32
C GLY A 133 -11.69 -0.11 -10.57
N ASP A 134 -12.26 -0.35 -11.75
CA ASP A 134 -11.55 -0.28 -13.04
C ASP A 134 -11.21 1.17 -13.49
N ARG A 135 -11.20 2.14 -12.57
CA ARG A 135 -10.90 3.53 -12.90
C ARG A 135 -9.48 3.90 -12.45
N THR A 136 -8.86 4.70 -13.31
CA THR A 136 -7.60 5.44 -13.25
C THR A 136 -6.95 5.51 -11.85
N PRO A 137 -5.62 5.29 -11.74
CA PRO A 137 -4.93 5.40 -10.45
C PRO A 137 -5.23 6.76 -9.84
N PHE A 138 -5.63 6.75 -8.56
CA PHE A 138 -5.76 7.91 -7.66
C PHE A 138 -5.89 9.25 -8.40
N ALA A 139 -7.11 9.55 -8.87
CA ALA A 139 -7.47 10.88 -9.37
C ALA A 139 -7.90 11.81 -8.24
#